data_AF-A0A0R3WSL5-F1
#
_entry.id   AF-A0A0R3WSL5-F1
#
_cell.length_a   1.000
_cell.length_b   1.000
_cell.length_c   1.000
_cell.angle_alpha   90.00
_cell.angle_beta   90.00
_cell.angle_gamma   90.00
#
_symmetry.space_group_name_H-M   'P 1'
#
loop_
_entity.id
_entity.type
_entity.pdbx_description
1 polymer ?
#
loop_
_entity_poly.entity_id
_entity_poly.type
_entity_poly.pdbx_seq_one_letter_code
_entity_poly.pdbx_strand_id
1 'polypeptide(L)'
;MKKDIFGTSDPYCRLSLYRDVRQAIALGNSVRTCTIRRNLNPEWNEEFYFRVNPESNRLLLEIFDENRITRDDFLGLISISLPQTEIPVEEREDLSRANAKPYVLKPRRWVLLSLDQRSLNVLWLPPFLSPFLAAAEI
;
A
#
# COMPACT_ATOMS: atom_id res chain seq x y z
N MET A 1 5.16 -28.57 -10.63
CA MET A 1 3.73 -28.32 -10.34
C MET A 1 3.37 -27.02 -11.05
N LYS A 2 2.62 -27.09 -12.14
CA LYS A 2 2.32 -25.93 -13.01
C LYS A 2 1.42 -24.96 -12.24
N LYS A 3 1.96 -23.80 -11.86
CA LYS A 3 1.18 -22.67 -11.37
C LYS A 3 0.58 -21.96 -12.58
N ASP A 4 -0.74 -21.98 -12.63
CA ASP A 4 -1.65 -21.06 -13.32
C ASP A 4 -1.56 -21.00 -14.87
N ILE A 5 -2.42 -21.82 -15.50
CA ILE A 5 -2.73 -21.78 -16.95
C ILE A 5 -3.80 -20.72 -17.28
N PHE A 6 -4.32 -20.01 -16.28
CA PHE A 6 -5.28 -18.93 -16.50
C PHE A 6 -4.67 -17.63 -15.97
N GLY A 7 -4.16 -16.80 -16.89
CA GLY A 7 -3.48 -15.54 -16.62
C GLY A 7 -4.39 -14.45 -16.06
N THR A 8 -5.03 -14.72 -14.93
CA THR A 8 -5.92 -13.79 -14.22
C THR A 8 -5.57 -13.81 -12.73
N SER A 9 -5.30 -12.63 -12.18
CA SER A 9 -5.10 -12.40 -10.74
C SER A 9 -6.28 -11.62 -10.20
N ASP A 10 -6.67 -11.85 -8.96
CA ASP A 10 -7.69 -11.11 -8.22
C ASP A 10 -7.00 -10.29 -7.11
N PRO A 11 -6.23 -9.23 -7.43
CA PRO A 11 -5.37 -8.58 -6.45
C PRO A 11 -6.10 -7.64 -5.47
N TYR A 12 -5.60 -7.60 -4.24
CA TYR A 12 -5.89 -6.57 -3.25
C TYR A 12 -4.63 -6.14 -2.49
N CYS A 13 -4.66 -4.95 -1.90
CA CYS A 13 -3.59 -4.40 -1.08
C CYS A 13 -4.03 -4.36 0.39
N ARG A 14 -3.20 -4.91 1.29
CA ARG A 14 -3.34 -4.76 2.74
C ARG A 14 -2.34 -3.73 3.25
N LEU A 15 -2.83 -2.77 4.01
CA LEU A 15 -2.06 -1.68 4.60
C LEU A 15 -1.96 -1.87 6.12
N SER A 16 -0.80 -1.62 6.68
CA SER A 16 -0.54 -1.76 8.12
C SER A 16 0.55 -0.80 8.57
N LEU A 17 0.37 -0.19 9.75
CA LEU A 17 1.33 0.75 10.33
C LEU A 17 2.25 0.01 11.30
N TYR A 18 3.55 0.32 11.34
CA TYR A 18 4.54 -0.28 12.23
C TYR A 18 5.44 0.78 12.84
N ARG A 19 6.05 0.50 14.00
CA ARG A 19 7.05 1.38 14.63
C ARG A 19 8.50 1.08 14.17
N ASP A 20 8.82 -0.16 13.82
CA ASP A 20 10.13 -0.56 13.27
C ASP A 20 9.95 -1.86 12.47
N VAL A 21 10.69 -2.06 11.37
CA VAL A 21 10.73 -3.34 10.64
C VAL A 21 11.27 -4.47 11.52
N ARG A 22 12.11 -4.14 12.53
CA ARG A 22 12.63 -5.10 13.51
C ARG A 22 11.62 -5.45 14.61
N GLN A 23 10.68 -4.56 14.90
CA GLN A 23 9.58 -4.81 15.83
C GLN A 23 8.34 -5.17 15.01
N ALA A 24 8.07 -6.47 14.86
CA ALA A 24 6.95 -7.01 14.09
C ALA A 24 5.55 -6.67 14.67
N ILE A 25 5.44 -5.64 15.51
CA ILE A 25 4.19 -5.23 16.16
C ILE A 25 3.54 -4.17 15.26
N ALA A 26 2.47 -4.58 14.58
CA ALA A 26 1.58 -3.66 13.90
C ALA A 26 0.94 -2.70 14.92
N LEU A 27 0.89 -1.42 14.57
CA LEU A 27 0.20 -0.39 15.32
C LEU A 27 -1.27 -0.40 14.89
N GLY A 28 -2.10 -1.09 15.67
CA GLY A 28 -3.54 -1.20 15.42
C GLY A 28 -3.91 -2.22 14.35
N ASN A 29 -5.12 -2.09 13.82
CA ASN A 29 -5.68 -3.03 12.84
C ASN A 29 -5.17 -2.69 11.42
N SER A 30 -4.94 -3.73 10.62
CA SER A 30 -4.71 -3.59 9.19
C SER A 30 -6.01 -3.24 8.46
N VAL A 31 -5.92 -2.41 7.42
CA VAL A 31 -7.00 -2.17 6.47
C VAL A 31 -6.62 -2.76 5.11
N ARG A 32 -7.60 -2.97 4.23
CA ARG A 32 -7.35 -3.48 2.88
C ARG A 32 -8.25 -2.82 1.86
N THR A 33 -7.78 -2.78 0.62
CA THR A 33 -8.60 -2.41 -0.54
C THR A 33 -9.66 -3.46 -0.83
N CYS A 34 -10.62 -3.10 -1.67
CA CYS A 34 -11.40 -4.06 -2.41
C CYS A 34 -10.51 -4.93 -3.31
N THR A 35 -10.97 -6.15 -3.57
CA THR A 35 -10.36 -7.05 -4.54
C THR A 35 -10.83 -6.68 -5.95
N ILE A 36 -9.90 -6.43 -6.86
CA ILE A 36 -10.21 -6.26 -8.28
C ILE A 36 -10.04 -7.61 -8.97
N ARG A 37 -11.10 -8.14 -9.57
CA ARG A 37 -11.07 -9.48 -10.15
C ARG A 37 -10.46 -9.50 -11.55
N ARG A 38 -9.67 -10.54 -11.83
CA ARG A 38 -9.09 -10.90 -13.12
C ARG A 38 -8.32 -9.76 -13.77
N ASN A 39 -7.55 -9.02 -12.99
CA ASN A 39 -6.76 -7.90 -13.44
C ASN A 39 -5.32 -7.99 -12.93
N LEU A 40 -4.36 -8.04 -13.85
CA LEU A 40 -2.92 -8.06 -13.52
C LEU A 40 -2.36 -6.66 -13.24
N ASN A 41 -3.09 -5.60 -13.60
CA ASN A 41 -2.74 -4.20 -13.39
C ASN A 41 -3.88 -3.47 -12.66
N PRO A 42 -4.14 -3.79 -11.39
CA PRO A 42 -5.23 -3.19 -10.63
C PRO A 42 -5.01 -1.70 -10.36
N GLU A 43 -6.07 -0.91 -10.50
CA GLU A 43 -6.14 0.47 -10.04
C GLU A 43 -7.22 0.55 -8.96
N TRP A 44 -6.82 0.53 -7.68
CA TRP A 44 -7.79 0.56 -6.57
C TRP A 44 -8.41 1.94 -6.37
N ASN A 45 -7.60 3.01 -6.48
CA ASN A 45 -8.04 4.40 -6.26
C ASN A 45 -8.84 4.55 -4.94
N GLU A 46 -8.40 3.84 -3.90
CA GLU A 46 -9.01 3.86 -2.55
C GLU A 46 -8.16 4.69 -1.58
N GLU A 47 -8.84 5.40 -0.69
CA GLU A 47 -8.23 6.27 0.31
C GLU A 47 -8.27 5.63 1.70
N PHE A 48 -7.15 5.72 2.42
CA PHE A 48 -7.03 5.24 3.80
C PHE A 48 -6.44 6.32 4.70
N TYR A 49 -6.95 6.38 5.93
CA TYR A 49 -6.57 7.37 6.91
C TYR A 49 -5.89 6.68 8.10
N PHE A 50 -4.69 7.14 8.46
CA PHE A 50 -3.94 6.63 9.58
C PHE A 50 -3.52 7.77 10.49
N ARG A 51 -3.66 7.58 11.81
CA ARG A 51 -2.96 8.41 12.79
C ARG A 51 -1.53 7.90 12.91
N VAL A 52 -0.56 8.76 12.64
CA VAL A 52 0.85 8.38 12.56
C VAL A 52 1.73 9.31 13.39
N ASN A 53 2.82 8.77 13.92
CA ASN A 53 3.99 9.54 14.30
C ASN A 53 4.95 9.54 13.10
N PRO A 54 5.13 10.68 12.40
CA PRO A 54 5.88 10.73 11.16
C PRO A 54 7.38 10.44 11.34
N GLU A 55 7.94 10.59 12.55
CA GLU A 55 9.37 10.36 12.83
C GLU A 55 9.71 8.88 13.04
N SER A 56 8.73 8.06 13.44
CA SER A 56 8.97 6.69 13.87
C SER A 56 8.11 5.66 13.16
N ASN A 57 7.04 6.05 12.47
CA ASN A 57 6.15 5.08 11.86
C ASN A 57 6.57 4.71 10.44
N ARG A 58 6.21 3.49 10.05
CA ARG A 58 6.40 2.93 8.72
C ARG A 58 5.08 2.37 8.23
N LEU A 59 4.75 2.63 6.98
CA LEU A 59 3.61 2.03 6.31
C LEU A 59 4.08 0.78 5.56
N LEU A 60 3.49 -0.36 5.89
CA LEU A 60 3.67 -1.62 5.16
C LEU A 60 2.47 -1.82 4.25
N LEU A 61 2.73 -1.95 2.96
CA LEU A 61 1.76 -2.36 1.95
C LEU A 61 2.09 -3.77 1.51
N GLU A 62 1.12 -4.67 1.50
CA GLU A 62 1.27 -6.06 1.10
C GLU A 62 0.23 -6.38 0.04
N ILE A 63 0.69 -6.84 -1.11
CA ILE A 63 -0.17 -7.22 -2.22
C ILE A 63 -0.41 -8.73 -2.17
N PHE A 64 -1.67 -9.10 -2.34
CA PHE A 64 -2.13 -10.48 -2.36
C PHE A 64 -3.02 -10.73 -3.56
N ASP A 65 -3.06 -11.97 -4.02
CA ASP A 65 -4.05 -12.52 -4.94
C ASP A 65 -5.13 -13.25 -4.12
N GLU A 66 -6.38 -12.78 -4.18
CA GLU A 66 -7.48 -13.38 -3.42
C GLU A 66 -7.85 -14.75 -3.98
N ASN A 67 -7.77 -15.77 -3.12
CA ASN A 67 -8.19 -17.13 -3.47
C ASN A 67 -9.45 -17.49 -2.70
N ARG A 68 -10.52 -17.89 -3.41
CA ARG A 68 -11.79 -18.25 -2.75
C ARG A 68 -11.77 -19.58 -1.99
N ILE A 69 -10.84 -20.47 -2.35
CA ILE A 69 -10.80 -21.86 -1.87
C ILE A 69 -9.58 -22.10 -0.99
N THR A 70 -8.43 -21.55 -1.39
CA THR A 70 -7.16 -21.70 -0.70
C THR A 70 -6.78 -20.41 0.02
N ARG A 71 -5.62 -20.41 0.69
CA ARG A 71 -5.04 -19.17 1.19
C ARG A 71 -4.68 -18.25 0.02
N ASP A 72 -4.78 -16.96 0.25
CA ASP A 72 -4.38 -15.92 -0.69
C ASP A 72 -2.89 -16.02 -0.99
N ASP A 73 -2.53 -15.84 -2.27
CA ASP A 73 -1.13 -15.84 -2.69
C ASP A 73 -0.50 -14.49 -2.41
N PHE A 74 0.62 -14.49 -1.70
CA PHE A 74 1.39 -13.26 -1.49
C PHE A 74 2.15 -12.89 -2.77
N LEU A 75 1.92 -11.66 -3.26
CA LEU A 75 2.52 -11.16 -4.49
C LEU A 75 3.71 -10.23 -4.24
N GLY A 76 3.78 -9.58 -3.08
CA GLY A 76 4.89 -8.69 -2.74
C GLY A 76 4.56 -7.68 -1.65
N LEU A 77 5.58 -6.99 -1.13
CA LEU A 77 5.40 -5.96 -0.11
C LEU A 77 6.26 -4.72 -0.37
N ILE A 78 5.84 -3.60 0.20
CA ILE A 78 6.57 -2.35 0.26
C ILE A 78 6.56 -1.87 1.70
N SER A 79 7.72 -1.50 2.23
CA SER A 79 7.83 -0.81 3.52
C SER A 79 8.30 0.62 3.27
N ILE A 80 7.41 1.56 3.54
CA ILE A 80 7.64 2.99 3.39
C ILE A 80 7.94 3.59 4.76
N SER A 81 9.09 4.23 4.91
CA SER A 81 9.42 4.98 6.12
C SER A 81 8.80 6.37 6.01
N LEU A 82 7.86 6.73 6.89
CA LEU A 82 7.21 8.04 6.84
C LEU A 82 8.18 9.23 6.99
N PRO A 83 9.29 9.15 7.75
CA PRO A 83 10.28 10.24 7.79
C PRO A 83 10.97 10.49 6.44
N GLN A 84 11.04 9.49 5.58
CA GLN A 84 11.75 9.53 4.30
C GLN A 84 10.83 9.91 3.14
N THR A 85 9.53 9.97 3.38
CA THR A 85 8.56 10.43 2.39
C THR A 85 8.36 11.92 2.51
N GLU A 86 8.45 12.62 1.39
CA GLU A 86 7.85 13.95 1.22
C GLU A 86 6.33 13.78 1.26
N ILE A 87 5.77 13.61 2.46
CA ILE A 87 4.32 13.62 2.68
C ILE A 87 3.93 15.10 2.54
N PRO A 88 3.05 15.46 1.60
CA PRO A 88 2.58 16.83 1.50
C PRO A 88 1.93 17.25 2.82
N VAL A 89 2.56 18.20 3.52
CA VAL A 89 2.03 18.81 4.74
C VAL A 89 1.32 20.09 4.29
N GLU A 90 0.01 20.03 4.13
CA GLU A 90 -0.92 21.17 4.05
C GLU A 90 -0.44 22.49 3.39
N GLU A 91 0.21 22.45 2.23
CA GLU A 91 0.39 23.67 1.43
C GLU A 91 -0.64 23.70 0.30
N ARG A 92 -1.43 24.79 0.28
CA ARG A 92 -2.60 25.02 -0.61
C ARG A 92 -2.28 25.09 -2.10
N GLU A 93 -1.05 24.85 -2.53
CA GLU A 93 -0.63 25.16 -3.89
C GLU A 93 -0.25 23.89 -4.68
N ASP A 94 -1.16 23.56 -5.58
CA ASP A 94 -1.03 22.63 -6.71
C ASP A 94 -1.16 21.12 -6.42
N LEU A 95 -2.42 20.67 -6.41
CA LEU A 95 -2.79 19.25 -6.57
C LEU A 95 -2.20 18.61 -7.85
N SER A 96 -1.79 19.44 -8.82
CA SER A 96 -1.06 19.00 -10.03
C SER A 96 0.31 18.37 -9.72
N ARG A 97 0.85 18.56 -8.50
CA ARG A 97 2.14 18.01 -8.06
C ARG A 97 2.01 16.74 -7.23
N ALA A 98 0.79 16.26 -6.96
CA ALA A 98 0.58 14.97 -6.31
C ALA A 98 0.94 13.87 -7.32
N ASN A 99 2.24 13.58 -7.44
CA ASN A 99 2.76 12.56 -8.34
C ASN A 99 2.77 11.22 -7.61
N ALA A 100 2.15 10.22 -8.23
CA ALA A 100 2.22 8.86 -7.73
C ALA A 100 3.69 8.39 -7.74
N LYS A 101 4.19 7.97 -6.58
CA LYS A 101 5.57 7.47 -6.45
C LYS A 101 5.57 5.97 -6.75
N PRO A 102 6.39 5.49 -7.71
CA PRO A 102 6.49 4.07 -8.02
C PRO A 102 7.36 3.36 -6.99
N TYR A 103 6.89 2.21 -6.49
CA TYR A 103 7.63 1.35 -5.57
C TYR A 103 7.74 -0.06 -6.14
N VAL A 104 8.93 -0.64 -6.10
CA VAL A 104 9.16 -2.04 -6.49
C VAL A 104 8.77 -2.96 -5.35
N LEU A 105 7.94 -3.96 -5.65
CA LEU A 105 7.52 -4.98 -4.69
C LEU A 105 8.71 -5.84 -4.27
N LYS A 106 8.84 -6.05 -2.96
CA LYS A 106 9.85 -6.91 -2.36
C LYS A 106 9.25 -8.26 -1.96
N PRO A 107 9.99 -9.36 -2.06
CA PRO A 107 9.54 -10.65 -1.52
C PRO A 107 9.60 -10.65 0.02
N ARG A 108 8.84 -11.53 0.68
CA ARG A 108 8.90 -11.74 2.15
C ARG A 108 10.22 -12.37 2.63
N ARG A 109 10.86 -13.15 1.76
CA ARG A 109 12.16 -13.79 2.01
C ARG A 109 13.07 -13.48 0.84
N TRP A 110 14.36 -13.28 1.11
CA TRP A 110 15.39 -13.13 0.08
C TRP A 110 15.52 -14.45 -0.69
N VAL A 111 14.65 -14.67 -1.68
CA VAL A 111 14.81 -15.75 -2.63
C VAL A 111 15.73 -15.22 -3.72
N LEU A 112 16.89 -15.86 -3.88
CA LEU A 112 17.82 -15.54 -4.95
C LEU A 112 17.08 -15.75 -6.28
N LEU A 113 16.96 -14.68 -7.06
CA LEU A 113 16.38 -14.62 -8.41
C LEU A 113 14.85 -14.79 -8.49
N SER A 114 14.08 -13.74 -8.18
CA SER A 114 12.78 -13.53 -8.83
C SER A 114 12.97 -12.50 -9.96
N LEU A 115 13.00 -12.97 -11.21
CA LEU A 115 13.11 -12.13 -12.41
C LEU A 115 11.82 -11.34 -12.72
N ASP A 116 10.73 -11.58 -11.99
CA ASP A 116 9.47 -10.84 -12.10
C ASP A 116 9.47 -9.66 -11.10
N GLN A 117 9.90 -8.48 -11.56
CA GLN A 117 9.83 -7.25 -10.78
C GLN A 117 8.47 -6.56 -11.00
N ARG A 118 7.59 -6.66 -10.01
CA ARG A 118 6.31 -5.96 -9.98
C ARG A 118 6.44 -4.60 -9.28
N SER A 119 5.64 -3.62 -9.67
CA SER A 119 5.61 -2.29 -9.06
C SER A 119 4.20 -1.89 -8.60
N LEU A 120 4.14 -1.00 -7.61
CA LEU A 120 2.93 -0.36 -7.11
C LEU A 120 3.13 1.14 -7.11
N ASN A 121 2.18 1.89 -7.65
CA ASN A 121 2.17 3.34 -7.57
C ASN A 121 1.35 3.77 -6.35
N VAL A 122 1.92 4.64 -5.51
CA VAL A 122 1.26 5.16 -4.31
C VAL A 122 1.21 6.67 -4.39
N LEU A 123 0.02 7.23 -4.15
CA LEU A 123 -0.22 8.66 -4.12
C LEU A 123 -0.50 9.11 -2.67
N TRP A 124 0.08 10.24 -2.27
CA TRP A 124 -0.24 10.90 -1.00
C TRP A 124 -1.16 12.08 -1.28
N LEU A 125 -2.36 12.04 -0.72
CA LEU A 125 -3.31 13.14 -0.83
C LEU A 125 -3.13 14.10 0.36
N PRO A 126 -3.18 15.42 0.11
CA PRO A 126 -3.11 16.39 1.19
C PRO A 126 -4.38 16.32 2.07
N PRO A 127 -4.26 16.65 3.38
CA PRO A 127 -5.38 16.54 4.32
C PRO A 127 -6.64 17.35 3.95
N PHE A 128 -6.49 18.47 3.25
CA PHE A 128 -7.59 19.37 2.87
C PHE A 128 -8.54 18.81 1.80
N LEU A 129 -8.18 17.71 1.12
CA LEU A 129 -9.12 16.96 0.29
C LEU A 129 -10.07 16.08 1.12
N SER A 130 -9.89 16.04 2.45
CA SER A 130 -10.74 15.27 3.34
C SER A 130 -12.00 16.06 3.73
N PRO A 131 -13.21 15.61 3.32
CA PRO A 131 -14.45 16.20 3.83
C PRO A 131 -14.66 15.95 5.34
N PHE A 132 -13.92 15.00 5.93
CA PHE A 132 -14.02 14.64 7.35
C PHE A 132 -13.15 15.51 8.26
N LEU A 133 -12.03 16.06 7.76
CA LEU A 133 -11.19 16.98 8.53
C LEU A 133 -11.72 18.42 8.48
N ALA A 134 -12.33 18.83 7.37
CA ALA A 134 -12.97 20.14 7.24
C ALA A 134 -14.12 20.38 8.24
N ALA A 135 -14.75 19.31 8.75
CA ALA A 135 -15.85 19.38 9.70
C ALA A 135 -15.40 19.48 11.18
N ALA A 136 -14.10 19.35 11.46
CA ALA A 136 -13.55 19.38 12.82
C ALA A 136 -13.06 20.78 13.26
N GLU A 137 -13.17 21.79 12.39
CA GLU A 137 -12.74 23.18 12.63
C GLU A 137 -13.92 24.17 12.90
N ILE A 138 -15.08 23.69 13.34
CA ILE A 138 -16.23 24.54 13.74
C ILE A 138 -16.60 24.31 15.21
#